data_AF-O43866-F1
#
_entry.id   AF-O43866-F1
#
_cell.length_a   1.000
_cell.length_b   1.000
_cell.length_c   1.000
_cell.angle_alpha   90.00
_cell.angle_beta   90.00
_cell.angle_gamma   90.00
#
_symmetry.space_group_name_H-M   'P 1'
#
loop_
_entity.id
_entity.type
_entity.pdbx_description
1 polymer ?
#
loop_
_entity_poly.entity_id
_entity_poly.type
_entity_poly.pdbx_seq_one_letter_code
_entity_poly.pdbx_strand_id
1 'polypeptide(L)'
;MALLFSLILAICTRPGFLASPSGVRLVGGLHRCEGRVEVEQKGQWGTVCDDGWDIKDVAVLCRELGCGAASGTPSGILYEPPAEKEQKVLIQSVSCTGTEDTLAQCEQEEVYDCSHDEDAGASCENPESSFSPVPEGVRLADGPGHCKGRVEVKHQNQWYTVCQTGWSLRAAKVVCRQLGCGRAVLTQKRCNKHAYGRKPIWLSQMSCSGREATLQDCPSGPWGKNTCNHDEDTWVECEDPFDLRLVGGDNLCSGRLEVLHKGVWGSVCDDNWGEKEDQVVCKQLGCGKSLSPSFRDRKCYGPGVGRIWLDNVRCSGEEQSLEQCQHRFWGFHDCTHQEDVAVICSG
;
A
#
# COMPACT_ATOMS: atom_id res chain seq x y z
N MET A 1 -35.44 -45.45 -38.39
CA MET A 1 -35.13 -45.54 -36.95
C MET A 1 -34.20 -44.39 -36.63
N ALA A 2 -34.50 -43.61 -35.59
CA ALA A 2 -33.98 -42.27 -35.36
C ALA A 2 -32.48 -42.21 -35.03
N LEU A 3 -31.85 -41.14 -35.55
CA LEU A 3 -30.84 -40.25 -34.98
C LEU A 3 -29.97 -40.76 -33.81
N LEU A 4 -28.67 -40.90 -34.08
CA LEU A 4 -27.58 -40.76 -33.10
C LEU A 4 -26.35 -40.22 -33.86
N PHE A 5 -26.29 -38.90 -34.07
CA PHE A 5 -25.04 -38.23 -34.47
C PHE A 5 -24.47 -37.56 -33.22
N SER A 6 -23.49 -38.23 -32.61
CA SER A 6 -22.69 -37.70 -31.51
C SER A 6 -21.90 -36.48 -32.00
N LEU A 7 -22.27 -35.30 -31.53
CA LEU A 7 -21.51 -34.07 -31.69
C LEU A 7 -20.29 -34.14 -30.76
N ILE A 8 -19.14 -34.57 -31.29
CA ILE A 8 -17.87 -34.47 -30.57
C ILE A 8 -17.47 -33.00 -30.58
N LEU A 9 -17.64 -32.31 -29.44
CA LEU A 9 -17.03 -31.02 -29.19
C LEU A 9 -15.51 -31.21 -29.22
N ALA A 10 -14.90 -30.85 -30.35
CA ALA A 10 -13.46 -30.62 -30.43
C ALA A 10 -13.16 -29.37 -29.58
N ILE A 11 -12.64 -29.59 -28.37
CA ILE A 11 -12.06 -28.53 -27.57
C ILE A 11 -10.79 -28.08 -28.30
N CYS A 12 -10.89 -27.00 -29.07
CA CYS A 12 -9.73 -26.32 -29.62
C CYS A 12 -8.94 -25.68 -28.47
N THR A 13 -8.01 -26.41 -27.87
CA THR A 13 -6.92 -25.78 -27.10
C THR A 13 -5.95 -25.16 -28.12
N ARG A 14 -6.07 -23.85 -28.37
CA ARG A 14 -5.00 -23.14 -29.09
C ARG A 14 -3.72 -23.19 -28.25
N PRO A 15 -2.57 -23.58 -28.83
CA PRO A 15 -1.29 -23.52 -28.13
C PRO A 15 -0.88 -22.05 -27.98
N GLY A 16 -0.54 -21.63 -26.76
CA GLY A 16 0.02 -20.30 -26.50
C GLY A 16 -0.71 -19.43 -25.46
N PHE A 17 -1.71 -19.93 -24.73
CA PHE A 17 -2.29 -19.17 -23.62
C PHE A 17 -1.31 -19.10 -22.44
N LEU A 18 -0.47 -18.06 -22.43
CA LEU A 18 0.10 -17.54 -21.19
C LEU A 18 -1.05 -17.27 -20.20
N ALA A 19 -0.77 -17.44 -18.91
CA ALA A 19 -1.76 -17.25 -17.86
C ALA A 19 -2.33 -15.82 -17.97
N SER A 20 -3.61 -15.71 -18.34
CA SER A 20 -4.32 -14.44 -18.46
C SER A 20 -4.14 -13.62 -17.17
N PRO A 21 -3.83 -12.31 -17.27
CA PRO A 21 -3.80 -11.46 -16.10
C PRO A 21 -5.14 -11.57 -15.36
N SER A 22 -5.08 -11.79 -14.05
CA SER A 22 -6.25 -12.00 -13.19
C SER A 22 -6.78 -10.70 -12.58
N GLY A 23 -6.07 -9.58 -12.81
CA GLY A 23 -6.47 -8.25 -12.39
C GLY A 23 -5.57 -7.17 -12.97
N VAL A 24 -6.11 -5.95 -13.03
CA VAL A 24 -5.43 -4.74 -13.51
C VAL A 24 -5.62 -3.61 -12.49
N ARG A 25 -4.64 -2.71 -12.37
CA ARG A 25 -4.73 -1.51 -11.52
C ARG A 25 -3.90 -0.36 -12.08
N LEU A 26 -4.21 0.85 -11.63
CA LEU A 26 -3.43 2.04 -11.87
C LEU A 26 -2.78 2.50 -10.57
N VAL A 27 -1.47 2.76 -10.59
CA VAL A 27 -0.67 3.10 -9.40
C VAL A 27 -0.06 4.50 -9.54
N GLY A 28 -0.07 5.25 -8.45
CA GLY A 28 0.64 6.53 -8.32
C GLY A 28 -0.06 7.74 -8.95
N GLY A 29 -1.22 7.55 -9.60
CA GLY A 29 -2.04 8.67 -10.06
C GLY A 29 -2.85 9.32 -8.94
N LEU A 30 -3.55 10.41 -9.26
CA LEU A 30 -4.38 11.16 -8.31
C LEU A 30 -5.60 10.37 -7.81
N HIS A 31 -6.00 9.34 -8.56
CA HIS A 31 -7.15 8.48 -8.29
C HIS A 31 -7.02 7.15 -9.03
N ARG A 32 -7.80 6.13 -8.63
CA ARG A 32 -7.78 4.78 -9.24
C ARG A 32 -8.00 4.68 -10.76
N CYS A 33 -8.43 5.75 -11.41
CA CYS A 33 -8.65 5.85 -12.86
C CYS A 33 -7.53 6.58 -13.61
N GLU A 34 -6.39 6.79 -12.96
CA GLU A 34 -5.17 7.34 -13.57
C GLU A 34 -3.93 6.73 -12.88
N GLY A 35 -2.88 6.44 -13.63
CA GLY A 35 -1.61 5.96 -13.06
C GLY A 35 -0.80 5.08 -14.00
N ARG A 36 0.28 4.53 -13.45
CA ARG A 36 1.07 3.46 -14.10
C ARG A 36 0.26 2.18 -14.16
N VAL A 37 0.28 1.51 -15.30
CA VAL A 37 -0.49 0.28 -15.55
C VAL A 37 0.23 -0.90 -14.92
N GLU A 38 -0.45 -1.59 -14.02
CA GLU A 38 0.04 -2.85 -13.46
C GLU A 38 -1.00 -3.96 -13.63
N VAL A 39 -0.51 -5.16 -13.94
CA VAL A 39 -1.32 -6.37 -14.14
C VAL A 39 -0.86 -7.49 -13.20
N GLU A 40 -1.78 -8.35 -12.79
CA GLU A 40 -1.49 -9.50 -11.92
C GLU A 40 -1.44 -10.79 -12.74
N GLN A 41 -0.26 -11.40 -12.88
CA GLN A 41 -0.12 -12.75 -13.44
C GLN A 41 0.40 -13.72 -12.38
N LYS A 42 -0.25 -14.88 -12.22
CA LYS A 42 0.17 -15.94 -11.29
C LYS A 42 0.39 -15.44 -9.85
N GLY A 43 -0.39 -14.47 -9.40
CA GLY A 43 -0.32 -13.87 -8.06
C GLY A 43 0.83 -12.88 -7.86
N GLN A 44 1.51 -12.46 -8.93
CA GLN A 44 2.53 -11.41 -8.90
C GLN A 44 2.06 -10.21 -9.72
N TRP A 45 2.24 -9.01 -9.15
CA TRP A 45 1.99 -7.76 -9.85
C TRP A 45 3.23 -7.34 -10.62
N GLY A 46 3.02 -6.80 -11.80
CA GLY A 46 4.07 -6.26 -12.65
C GLY A 46 3.50 -5.26 -13.65
N THR A 47 4.39 -4.57 -14.35
CA THR A 47 4.03 -3.44 -15.21
C THR A 47 3.77 -3.89 -16.64
N VAL A 48 3.26 -2.97 -17.46
CA VAL A 48 3.04 -3.13 -18.89
C VAL A 48 4.00 -2.18 -19.59
N CYS A 49 4.66 -2.63 -20.66
CA CYS A 49 5.50 -1.77 -21.47
C CYS A 49 4.68 -0.84 -22.36
N ASP A 50 5.19 0.35 -22.66
CA ASP A 50 4.57 1.33 -23.54
C ASP A 50 4.80 1.05 -25.04
N ASP A 51 5.53 -0.02 -25.37
CA ASP A 51 5.69 -0.51 -26.73
C ASP A 51 4.36 -0.91 -27.37
N GLY A 52 3.95 -0.11 -28.35
CA GLY A 52 2.66 -0.26 -29.03
C GLY A 52 1.46 0.19 -28.19
N TRP A 53 1.66 0.62 -26.95
CA TRP A 53 0.61 1.08 -26.04
C TRP A 53 -0.08 2.33 -26.58
N ASP A 54 -1.33 2.17 -26.99
CA ASP A 54 -2.15 3.22 -27.58
C ASP A 54 -3.47 3.43 -26.83
N ILE A 55 -4.25 4.40 -27.30
CA ILE A 55 -5.51 4.79 -26.66
C ILE A 55 -6.58 3.68 -26.67
N LYS A 56 -6.48 2.69 -27.58
CA LYS A 56 -7.38 1.53 -27.62
C LYS A 56 -7.06 0.56 -26.50
N ASP A 57 -5.79 0.37 -26.18
CA ASP A 57 -5.37 -0.43 -25.02
C ASP A 57 -5.87 0.20 -23.72
N VAL A 58 -5.71 1.54 -23.61
CA VAL A 58 -6.28 2.31 -22.50
C VAL A 58 -7.81 2.19 -22.48
N ALA A 59 -8.49 2.16 -23.63
CA ALA A 59 -9.96 2.01 -23.67
C ALA A 59 -10.43 0.65 -23.12
N VAL A 60 -9.69 -0.43 -23.42
CA VAL A 60 -9.93 -1.75 -22.82
C VAL A 60 -9.67 -1.72 -21.33
N LEU A 61 -8.53 -1.15 -20.90
CA LEU A 61 -8.17 -1.04 -19.49
C LEU A 61 -9.20 -0.21 -18.68
N CYS A 62 -9.62 0.94 -19.20
CA CYS A 62 -10.62 1.79 -18.55
C CYS A 62 -11.99 1.09 -18.46
N ARG A 63 -12.36 0.29 -19.47
CA ARG A 63 -13.55 -0.56 -19.44
C ARG A 63 -13.43 -1.65 -18.36
N GLU A 64 -12.30 -2.35 -18.30
CA GLU A 64 -12.01 -3.40 -17.30
C GLU A 64 -12.05 -2.84 -15.87
N LEU A 65 -11.54 -1.63 -15.66
CA LEU A 65 -11.55 -0.93 -14.36
C LEU A 65 -12.91 -0.28 -14.00
N GLY A 66 -13.83 -0.15 -14.95
CA GLY A 66 -15.06 0.64 -14.79
C GLY A 66 -14.82 2.14 -14.65
N CYS A 67 -13.75 2.65 -15.28
CA CYS A 67 -13.25 4.02 -15.15
C CYS A 67 -13.70 4.97 -16.27
N GLY A 68 -14.70 4.61 -17.07
CA GLY A 68 -15.21 5.43 -18.17
C GLY A 68 -14.39 5.30 -19.45
N ALA A 69 -14.33 6.38 -20.24
CA ALA A 69 -13.59 6.38 -21.52
C ALA A 69 -12.09 6.59 -21.31
N ALA A 70 -11.28 6.28 -22.32
CA ALA A 70 -9.85 6.59 -22.29
C ALA A 70 -9.62 8.10 -22.54
N SER A 71 -8.79 8.74 -21.72
CA SER A 71 -8.40 10.16 -21.86
C SER A 71 -6.93 10.39 -22.20
N GLY A 72 -6.05 9.43 -21.95
CA GLY A 72 -4.63 9.57 -22.33
C GLY A 72 -3.75 8.36 -22.04
N THR A 73 -2.57 8.36 -22.67
CA THR A 73 -1.49 7.37 -22.57
C THR A 73 -0.23 8.04 -22.00
N PRO A 74 -0.25 8.54 -20.74
CA PRO A 74 0.95 9.10 -20.11
C PRO A 74 2.04 8.04 -19.94
N SER A 75 3.29 8.47 -19.79
CA SER A 75 4.36 7.55 -19.39
C SER A 75 4.19 7.15 -17.92
N GLY A 76 4.33 5.86 -17.63
CA GLY A 76 4.22 5.27 -16.30
C GLY A 76 5.27 5.77 -15.31
N ILE A 77 6.41 6.25 -15.81
CA ILE A 77 7.49 6.87 -15.01
C ILE A 77 7.06 8.17 -14.33
N LEU A 78 5.99 8.82 -14.80
CA LEU A 78 5.48 10.07 -14.23
C LEU A 78 4.77 9.85 -12.88
N TYR A 79 4.47 8.60 -12.53
CA TYR A 79 3.69 8.26 -11.35
C TYR A 79 4.58 7.73 -10.23
N GLU A 80 4.42 8.33 -9.04
CA GLU A 80 5.20 8.03 -7.85
C GLU A 80 4.44 7.10 -6.89
N PRO A 81 5.10 6.11 -6.25
CA PRO A 81 6.50 5.75 -6.47
C PRO A 81 6.71 5.04 -7.83
N PRO A 82 7.93 5.07 -8.40
CA PRO A 82 8.26 4.27 -9.58
C PRO A 82 8.06 2.78 -9.28
N ALA A 83 8.03 1.97 -10.33
CA ALA A 83 8.04 0.52 -10.16
C ALA A 83 9.33 0.08 -9.47
N GLU A 84 9.21 -0.89 -8.57
CA GLU A 84 10.35 -1.44 -7.83
C GLU A 84 11.31 -2.12 -8.80
N LYS A 85 12.61 -2.07 -8.54
CA LYS A 85 13.61 -2.66 -9.44
C LYS A 85 13.44 -4.17 -9.66
N GLU A 86 12.90 -4.88 -8.67
CA GLU A 86 12.60 -6.31 -8.74
C GLU A 86 11.21 -6.63 -9.31
N GLN A 87 10.37 -5.61 -9.50
CA GLN A 87 9.10 -5.76 -10.20
C GLN A 87 9.38 -6.12 -11.67
N LYS A 88 8.50 -6.90 -12.29
CA LYS A 88 8.69 -7.33 -13.68
C LYS A 88 7.78 -6.54 -14.59
N VAL A 89 8.26 -6.22 -15.78
CA VAL A 89 7.42 -5.86 -16.91
C VAL A 89 6.79 -7.16 -17.43
N LEU A 90 5.52 -7.40 -17.10
CA LEU A 90 4.82 -8.68 -17.37
C LEU A 90 4.22 -8.75 -18.77
N ILE A 91 3.88 -7.60 -19.35
CA ILE A 91 3.37 -7.48 -20.71
C ILE A 91 4.35 -6.58 -21.44
N GLN A 92 4.96 -7.13 -22.49
CA GLN A 92 6.01 -6.44 -23.25
C GLN A 92 5.45 -5.72 -24.47
N SER A 93 4.46 -6.32 -25.12
CA SER A 93 3.68 -5.64 -26.13
C SER A 93 2.26 -6.12 -26.02
N VAL A 94 1.32 -5.19 -26.08
CA VAL A 94 -0.11 -5.48 -26.13
C VAL A 94 -0.72 -4.64 -27.22
N SER A 95 -1.56 -5.27 -28.05
CA SER A 95 -2.30 -4.56 -29.08
C SER A 95 -3.77 -4.98 -29.02
N CYS A 96 -4.58 -4.10 -28.50
CA CYS A 96 -6.02 -4.22 -28.46
C CYS A 96 -6.66 -3.62 -29.71
N THR A 97 -7.76 -4.23 -30.15
CA THR A 97 -8.66 -3.62 -31.14
C THR A 97 -9.51 -2.50 -30.54
N GLY A 98 -9.64 -2.46 -29.21
CA GLY A 98 -10.46 -1.52 -28.45
C GLY A 98 -11.86 -2.06 -28.13
N THR A 99 -12.16 -3.31 -28.52
CA THR A 99 -13.47 -3.95 -28.32
C THR A 99 -13.48 -5.05 -27.25
N GLU A 100 -12.31 -5.40 -26.73
CA GLU A 100 -12.06 -6.43 -25.72
C GLU A 100 -12.60 -6.05 -24.33
N ASP A 101 -13.11 -7.00 -23.56
CA ASP A 101 -13.56 -6.72 -22.19
C ASP A 101 -12.41 -6.58 -21.19
N THR A 102 -11.27 -7.20 -21.48
CA THR A 102 -10.08 -7.24 -20.60
C THR A 102 -8.79 -7.23 -21.40
N LEU A 103 -7.69 -6.70 -20.87
CA LEU A 103 -6.37 -6.74 -21.52
C LEU A 103 -5.88 -8.16 -21.82
N ALA A 104 -6.37 -9.17 -21.08
CA ALA A 104 -6.08 -10.57 -21.33
C ALA A 104 -6.57 -11.11 -22.70
N GLN A 105 -7.47 -10.39 -23.36
CA GLN A 105 -8.03 -10.77 -24.67
C GLN A 105 -7.30 -10.12 -25.85
N CYS A 106 -6.42 -9.15 -25.59
CA CYS A 106 -5.66 -8.46 -26.61
C CYS A 106 -4.49 -9.33 -27.11
N GLU A 107 -4.00 -9.03 -28.31
CA GLU A 107 -2.83 -9.71 -28.86
C GLU A 107 -1.58 -9.31 -28.06
N GLN A 108 -0.75 -10.29 -27.71
CA GLN A 108 0.48 -10.08 -26.94
C GLN A 108 1.66 -10.70 -27.69
N GLU A 109 2.79 -9.99 -27.73
CA GLU A 109 4.05 -10.47 -28.30
C GLU A 109 5.08 -10.77 -27.20
N GLU A 110 5.87 -11.82 -27.40
CA GLU A 110 6.91 -12.26 -26.45
C GLU A 110 8.30 -11.68 -26.84
N VAL A 111 8.44 -10.36 -26.79
CA VAL A 111 9.74 -9.68 -26.96
C VAL A 111 10.15 -9.10 -25.61
N TYR A 112 11.23 -9.59 -25.00
CA TYR A 112 11.63 -9.13 -23.65
C TYR A 112 12.81 -8.16 -23.71
N ASP A 113 12.53 -6.89 -23.98
CA ASP A 113 13.51 -5.81 -24.05
C ASP A 113 13.14 -4.57 -23.22
N CYS A 114 11.91 -4.48 -22.72
CA CYS A 114 11.50 -3.31 -21.96
C CYS A 114 12.12 -3.21 -20.56
N SER A 115 12.39 -1.97 -20.18
CA SER A 115 12.77 -1.58 -18.81
C SER A 115 11.67 -0.75 -18.14
N HIS A 116 11.80 -0.43 -16.85
CA HIS A 116 10.81 0.41 -16.15
C HIS A 116 10.78 1.87 -16.64
N ASP A 117 11.75 2.30 -17.44
CA ASP A 117 11.69 3.61 -18.12
C ASP A 117 10.60 3.64 -19.22
N GLU A 118 10.13 2.47 -19.64
CA GLU A 118 9.11 2.22 -20.67
C GLU A 118 7.81 1.70 -20.04
N ASP A 119 7.60 1.87 -18.74
CA ASP A 119 6.33 1.49 -18.12
C ASP A 119 5.19 2.33 -18.71
N ALA A 120 4.11 1.68 -19.15
CA ALA A 120 2.91 2.31 -19.65
C ALA A 120 2.13 2.99 -18.53
N GLY A 121 1.58 4.16 -18.84
CA GLY A 121 0.59 4.85 -18.02
C GLY A 121 -0.75 4.96 -18.75
N ALA A 122 -1.80 5.15 -17.97
CA ALA A 122 -3.14 5.32 -18.46
C ALA A 122 -3.89 6.40 -17.68
N SER A 123 -4.68 7.17 -18.41
CA SER A 123 -5.63 8.12 -17.87
C SER A 123 -7.00 7.80 -18.46
N CYS A 124 -8.00 7.65 -17.60
CA CYS A 124 -9.40 7.47 -17.99
C CYS A 124 -10.21 8.72 -17.65
N GLU A 125 -11.23 9.01 -18.46
CA GLU A 125 -12.33 9.89 -18.13
C GLU A 125 -13.09 9.30 -16.95
N ASN A 126 -12.65 9.60 -15.72
CA ASN A 126 -13.34 9.13 -14.53
C ASN A 126 -14.78 9.68 -14.54
N PRO A 127 -15.82 8.87 -14.84
CA PRO A 127 -17.19 9.37 -14.84
C PRO A 127 -17.60 9.73 -13.41
N GLU A 128 -16.95 9.14 -12.41
CA GLU A 128 -17.09 9.53 -11.02
C GLU A 128 -16.38 10.86 -10.72
N SER A 129 -15.34 11.33 -11.42
CA SER A 129 -14.75 12.65 -11.10
C SER A 129 -15.69 13.82 -11.44
N SER A 130 -16.63 13.63 -12.36
CA SER A 130 -17.64 14.64 -12.69
C SER A 130 -18.69 14.86 -11.59
N PHE A 131 -18.86 13.91 -10.66
CA PHE A 131 -19.88 13.97 -9.59
C PHE A 131 -19.38 13.62 -8.18
N SER A 132 -18.26 12.92 -8.09
CA SER A 132 -17.60 12.41 -6.90
C SER A 132 -16.21 13.02 -6.85
N PRO A 133 -16.07 14.20 -6.22
CA PRO A 133 -14.76 14.82 -6.09
C PRO A 133 -13.74 13.87 -5.46
N VAL A 134 -12.47 13.90 -5.79
CA VAL A 134 -11.47 13.02 -5.14
C VAL A 134 -11.04 13.64 -3.82
N PRO A 135 -10.89 12.87 -2.73
CA PRO A 135 -10.39 13.43 -1.50
C PRO A 135 -8.90 13.73 -1.59
N GLU A 136 -8.51 14.97 -1.31
CA GLU A 136 -7.14 15.50 -1.30
C GLU A 136 -6.30 14.99 -0.12
N GLY A 137 -6.91 14.34 0.87
CA GLY A 137 -6.21 13.87 2.06
C GLY A 137 -7.11 13.11 3.02
N VAL A 138 -6.49 12.39 3.95
CA VAL A 138 -7.15 11.62 5.01
C VAL A 138 -6.59 12.06 6.36
N ARG A 139 -7.40 12.03 7.42
CA ARG A 139 -6.94 12.17 8.80
C ARG A 139 -7.80 11.37 9.76
N LEU A 140 -7.28 11.16 10.97
CA LEU A 140 -8.05 10.66 12.11
C LEU A 140 -8.30 11.82 13.08
N ALA A 141 -9.57 12.08 13.38
CA ALA A 141 -10.02 13.20 14.22
C ALA A 141 -10.57 12.72 15.57
N ASP A 142 -10.48 13.58 16.59
CA ASP A 142 -11.08 13.41 17.92
C ASP A 142 -10.63 12.17 18.73
N GLY A 143 -9.54 11.51 18.31
CA GLY A 143 -8.88 10.50 19.11
C GLY A 143 -7.53 10.99 19.68
N PRO A 144 -6.87 10.16 20.51
CA PRO A 144 -5.56 10.49 21.05
C PRO A 144 -4.49 10.39 19.94
N GLY A 145 -3.87 11.53 19.63
CA GLY A 145 -2.85 11.60 18.58
C GLY A 145 -3.44 11.54 17.16
N HIS A 146 -2.56 11.40 16.15
CA HIS A 146 -2.95 11.37 14.73
C HIS A 146 -3.25 9.96 14.19
N CYS A 147 -3.03 8.93 15.01
CA CYS A 147 -3.17 7.51 14.65
C CYS A 147 -4.42 6.83 15.21
N LYS A 148 -5.29 7.57 15.89
CA LYS A 148 -6.56 7.05 16.43
C LYS A 148 -7.63 8.11 16.27
N GLY A 149 -8.79 7.76 15.75
CA GLY A 149 -9.87 8.74 15.57
C GLY A 149 -10.93 8.35 14.54
N ARG A 150 -11.87 9.27 14.37
CA ARG A 150 -12.86 9.24 13.29
C ARG A 150 -12.17 9.52 11.97
N VAL A 151 -12.49 8.72 10.95
CA VAL A 151 -11.92 8.90 9.60
C VAL A 151 -12.57 10.12 8.95
N GLU A 152 -11.75 11.08 8.56
CA GLU A 152 -12.17 12.23 7.77
C GLU A 152 -11.35 12.33 6.48
N VAL A 153 -12.03 12.73 5.41
CA VAL A 153 -11.43 12.96 4.10
C VAL A 153 -11.54 14.43 3.70
N LYS A 154 -10.51 14.96 3.06
CA LYS A 154 -10.42 16.37 2.67
C LYS A 154 -10.90 16.55 1.24
N HIS A 155 -11.76 17.53 0.98
CA HIS A 155 -12.08 17.97 -0.37
C HIS A 155 -12.38 19.46 -0.40
N GLN A 156 -11.84 20.21 -1.36
CA GLN A 156 -12.02 21.66 -1.47
C GLN A 156 -11.70 22.38 -0.14
N ASN A 157 -10.59 21.98 0.48
CA ASN A 157 -10.15 22.52 1.77
C ASN A 157 -11.15 22.34 2.94
N GLN A 158 -12.09 21.41 2.83
CA GLN A 158 -13.00 21.02 3.91
C GLN A 158 -12.85 19.54 4.25
N TRP A 159 -13.14 19.19 5.50
CA TRP A 159 -13.10 17.81 5.99
C TRP A 159 -14.51 17.25 6.14
N TYR A 160 -14.70 16.01 5.69
CA TYR A 160 -15.97 15.29 5.68
C TYR A 160 -15.80 13.91 6.29
N THR A 161 -16.88 13.34 6.83
CA THR A 161 -16.81 12.03 7.49
C THR A 161 -17.08 10.88 6.53
N VAL A 162 -16.64 9.68 6.94
CA VAL A 162 -16.80 8.42 6.21
C VAL A 162 -17.75 7.52 6.98
N CYS A 163 -18.72 6.91 6.30
CA CYS A 163 -19.63 5.94 6.91
C CYS A 163 -18.97 4.58 7.12
N GLN A 164 -19.37 3.88 8.19
CA GLN A 164 -18.94 2.51 8.50
C GLN A 164 -19.40 1.46 7.47
N THR A 165 -20.35 1.80 6.59
CA THR A 165 -20.87 0.88 5.57
C THR A 165 -19.75 0.46 4.61
N GLY A 166 -19.50 -0.86 4.52
CA GLY A 166 -18.41 -1.43 3.73
C GLY A 166 -17.05 -1.42 4.45
N TRP A 167 -16.92 -0.69 5.56
CA TRP A 167 -15.65 -0.57 6.26
C TRP A 167 -15.17 -1.92 6.79
N SER A 168 -13.90 -2.21 6.55
CA SER A 168 -13.25 -3.44 6.97
C SER A 168 -11.85 -3.17 7.51
N LEU A 169 -11.23 -4.19 8.13
CA LEU A 169 -9.83 -4.10 8.55
C LEU A 169 -8.89 -3.79 7.37
N ARG A 170 -9.26 -4.16 6.14
CA ARG A 170 -8.50 -3.85 4.92
C ARG A 170 -8.47 -2.34 4.66
N ALA A 171 -9.62 -1.67 4.78
CA ALA A 171 -9.70 -0.22 4.64
C ALA A 171 -8.93 0.51 5.77
N ALA A 172 -9.05 0.02 7.00
CA ALA A 172 -8.26 0.55 8.12
C ALA A 172 -6.75 0.40 7.89
N LYS A 173 -6.29 -0.72 7.31
CA LYS A 173 -4.87 -0.92 6.95
C LYS A 173 -4.38 0.15 5.96
N VAL A 174 -5.19 0.49 4.95
CA VAL A 174 -4.86 1.55 3.99
C VAL A 174 -4.73 2.90 4.67
N VAL A 175 -5.69 3.26 5.54
CA VAL A 175 -5.62 4.53 6.29
C VAL A 175 -4.40 4.60 7.19
N CYS A 176 -4.13 3.55 7.98
CA CYS A 176 -2.99 3.55 8.89
C CYS A 176 -1.66 3.70 8.15
N ARG A 177 -1.50 2.99 7.03
CA ARG A 177 -0.31 3.13 6.16
C ARG A 177 -0.22 4.54 5.57
N GLN A 178 -1.32 5.06 5.01
CA GLN A 178 -1.36 6.39 4.38
C GLN A 178 -1.01 7.51 5.37
N LEU A 179 -1.32 7.34 6.66
CA LEU A 179 -1.02 8.31 7.71
C LEU A 179 0.36 8.10 8.36
N GLY A 180 1.15 7.13 7.91
CA GLY A 180 2.44 6.80 8.53
C GLY A 180 2.30 6.26 9.95
N CYS A 181 1.16 5.66 10.27
CA CYS A 181 0.93 4.98 11.53
C CYS A 181 1.33 3.50 11.44
N GLY A 182 1.32 2.80 12.57
CA GLY A 182 1.56 1.35 12.62
C GLY A 182 0.37 0.52 12.14
N ARG A 183 0.27 -0.73 12.57
CA ARG A 183 -0.76 -1.65 12.07
C ARG A 183 -2.16 -1.18 12.44
N ALA A 184 -3.14 -1.47 11.58
CA ALA A 184 -4.54 -1.28 11.91
C ALA A 184 -4.97 -2.23 13.04
N VAL A 185 -5.50 -1.66 14.12
CA VAL A 185 -6.07 -2.39 15.25
C VAL A 185 -7.58 -2.39 15.11
N LEU A 186 -8.19 -3.57 15.13
CA LEU A 186 -9.64 -3.69 15.02
C LEU A 186 -10.29 -3.20 16.33
N THR A 187 -10.86 -2.00 16.30
CA THR A 187 -11.74 -1.54 17.38
C THR A 187 -13.17 -1.40 16.87
N GLN A 188 -14.07 -2.23 17.41
CA GLN A 188 -15.52 -2.15 17.14
C GLN A 188 -16.19 -0.98 17.88
N LYS A 189 -15.46 0.12 18.10
CA LYS A 189 -16.06 1.28 18.74
C LYS A 189 -16.86 2.04 17.70
N ARG A 190 -18.17 2.10 17.91
CA ARG A 190 -18.99 3.18 17.32
C ARG A 190 -18.37 4.52 17.73
N CYS A 191 -18.42 5.52 16.85
CA CYS A 191 -18.04 6.88 17.22
C CYS A 191 -18.79 7.27 18.50
N ASN A 192 -18.06 7.81 19.48
CA ASN A 192 -18.68 8.32 20.70
C ASN A 192 -19.59 9.49 20.30
N LYS A 193 -20.74 9.70 20.98
CA LYS A 193 -21.66 10.82 20.69
C LYS A 193 -20.97 12.18 20.67
N HIS A 194 -19.92 12.34 21.46
CA HIS A 194 -19.10 13.55 21.53
C HIS A 194 -18.15 13.74 20.34
N ALA A 195 -17.92 12.68 19.56
CA ALA A 195 -17.05 12.62 18.38
C ALA A 195 -17.87 12.31 17.12
N TYR A 196 -19.12 12.79 17.04
CA TYR A 196 -19.87 12.80 15.80
C TYR A 196 -19.34 13.90 14.88
N GLY A 197 -19.24 13.58 13.59
CA GLY A 197 -19.05 14.58 12.56
C GLY A 197 -20.11 15.68 12.66
N ARG A 198 -19.72 16.91 12.34
CA ARG A 198 -20.67 18.02 12.11
C ARG A 198 -20.84 18.33 10.62
N LYS A 199 -20.02 17.69 9.79
CA LYS A 199 -19.93 17.87 8.34
C LYS A 199 -20.59 16.67 7.66
N PRO A 200 -21.19 16.82 6.48
CA PRO A 200 -21.95 15.73 5.89
C PRO A 200 -21.08 14.47 5.71
N ILE A 201 -21.72 13.30 5.79
CA ILE A 201 -21.08 12.01 5.53
C ILE A 201 -20.93 11.88 4.02
N TRP A 202 -19.69 11.76 3.53
CA TRP A 202 -19.40 11.91 2.11
C TRP A 202 -19.05 10.59 1.43
N LEU A 203 -18.27 9.75 2.09
CA LEU A 203 -17.90 8.43 1.59
C LEU A 203 -18.69 7.33 2.30
N SER A 204 -19.10 6.33 1.53
CA SER A 204 -19.74 5.11 2.03
C SER A 204 -19.43 3.94 1.09
N GLN A 205 -19.75 2.71 1.51
CA GLN A 205 -19.54 1.50 0.71
C GLN A 205 -18.06 1.31 0.30
N MET A 206 -17.13 1.63 1.21
CA MET A 206 -15.70 1.48 0.96
C MET A 206 -15.36 0.01 0.76
N SER A 207 -14.67 -0.35 -0.32
CA SER A 207 -14.29 -1.73 -0.63
C SER A 207 -12.81 -1.87 -0.95
N CYS A 208 -11.95 -1.67 0.06
CA CYS A 208 -10.51 -1.86 -0.08
C CYS A 208 -10.10 -3.35 -0.05
N SER A 209 -9.11 -3.70 -0.87
CA SER A 209 -8.34 -4.95 -0.81
C SER A 209 -7.32 -4.96 0.34
N GLY A 210 -6.87 -3.79 0.79
CA GLY A 210 -5.81 -3.59 1.79
C GLY A 210 -4.42 -3.37 1.18
N ARG A 211 -4.31 -3.40 -0.16
CA ARG A 211 -3.06 -3.20 -0.92
C ARG A 211 -2.96 -1.82 -1.57
N GLU A 212 -4.03 -1.03 -1.51
CA GLU A 212 -4.13 0.32 -2.08
C GLU A 212 -3.11 1.27 -1.45
N ALA A 213 -2.44 2.10 -2.25
CA ALA A 213 -1.49 3.07 -1.71
C ALA A 213 -2.20 4.07 -0.77
N THR A 214 -3.39 4.51 -1.17
CA THR A 214 -4.20 5.50 -0.46
C THR A 214 -5.68 5.10 -0.41
N LEU A 215 -6.45 5.70 0.51
CA LEU A 215 -7.90 5.44 0.61
C LEU A 215 -8.66 5.83 -0.66
N GLN A 216 -8.10 6.76 -1.44
CA GLN A 216 -8.58 7.26 -2.72
C GLN A 216 -8.55 6.19 -3.82
N ASP A 217 -7.69 5.18 -3.68
CA ASP A 217 -7.59 4.08 -4.65
C ASP A 217 -8.60 2.97 -4.39
N CYS A 218 -9.27 3.00 -3.23
CA CYS A 218 -10.31 2.03 -2.91
C CYS A 218 -11.61 2.34 -3.67
N PRO A 219 -12.27 1.33 -4.26
CA PRO A 219 -13.65 1.47 -4.72
C PRO A 219 -14.56 1.99 -3.59
N SER A 220 -15.44 2.92 -3.93
CA SER A 220 -16.40 3.53 -2.99
C SER A 220 -17.74 3.75 -3.67
N GLY A 221 -18.79 3.94 -2.87
CA GLY A 221 -20.09 4.37 -3.37
C GLY A 221 -20.07 5.84 -3.82
N PRO A 222 -21.11 6.27 -4.56
CA PRO A 222 -21.20 7.64 -5.05
C PRO A 222 -21.19 8.68 -3.92
N TRP A 223 -20.52 9.80 -4.16
CA TRP A 223 -20.28 10.81 -3.12
C TRP A 223 -21.57 11.44 -2.61
N GLY A 224 -21.64 11.62 -1.29
CA GLY A 224 -22.79 12.19 -0.59
C GLY A 224 -24.07 11.35 -0.69
N LYS A 225 -24.05 10.20 -1.39
CA LYS A 225 -25.19 9.27 -1.49
C LYS A 225 -25.01 8.16 -0.47
N ASN A 226 -25.54 8.40 0.72
CA ASN A 226 -25.63 7.40 1.78
C ASN A 226 -26.87 7.66 2.63
N THR A 227 -27.28 6.65 3.39
CA THR A 227 -28.37 6.74 4.37
C THR A 227 -27.83 6.78 5.80
N CYS A 228 -26.54 7.02 5.97
CA CYS A 228 -25.89 6.91 7.25
C CYS A 228 -26.22 8.12 8.12
N ASN A 229 -26.21 7.90 9.43
CA ASN A 229 -26.21 8.97 10.42
C ASN A 229 -24.82 9.08 11.08
N HIS A 230 -24.53 10.17 11.79
CA HIS A 230 -23.20 10.36 12.38
C HIS A 230 -22.83 9.37 13.50
N ASP A 231 -23.80 8.62 14.04
CA ASP A 231 -23.52 7.47 14.91
C ASP A 231 -22.93 6.26 14.16
N GLU A 232 -22.93 6.33 12.84
CA GLU A 232 -22.33 5.39 11.89
C GLU A 232 -21.04 5.93 11.25
N ASP A 233 -20.51 7.05 11.73
CA ASP A 233 -19.19 7.52 11.31
C ASP A 233 -18.12 6.46 11.65
N THR A 234 -17.21 6.21 10.72
CA THR A 234 -16.12 5.24 10.85
C THR A 234 -15.08 5.71 11.85
N TRP A 235 -14.68 4.81 12.74
CA TRP A 235 -13.55 4.98 13.65
C TRP A 235 -12.41 4.02 13.29
N VAL A 236 -11.18 4.51 13.34
CA VAL A 236 -9.96 3.72 13.12
C VAL A 236 -9.01 3.92 14.29
N GLU A 237 -8.42 2.82 14.74
CA GLU A 237 -7.27 2.85 15.63
C GLU A 237 -6.11 2.14 14.92
N CYS A 238 -4.99 2.84 14.81
CA CYS A 238 -3.72 2.28 14.40
C CYS A 238 -2.84 2.09 15.63
N GLU A 239 -1.83 1.24 15.52
CA GLU A 239 -0.70 1.29 16.44
C GLU A 239 -0.03 2.67 16.34
N ASP A 240 0.38 3.20 17.49
CA ASP A 240 1.15 4.44 17.52
C ASP A 240 2.51 4.21 16.82
N PRO A 241 3.08 5.24 16.16
CA PRO A 241 4.41 5.15 15.59
C PRO A 241 5.44 4.75 16.65
N PHE A 242 6.51 4.08 16.24
CA PHE A 242 7.55 3.68 17.19
C PHE A 242 8.41 4.90 17.52
N ASP A 243 8.45 5.29 18.79
CA ASP A 243 9.51 6.20 19.24
C ASP A 243 10.79 5.38 19.38
N LEU A 244 11.82 5.77 18.63
CA LEU A 244 13.12 5.11 18.61
C LEU A 244 14.16 5.95 19.33
N ARG A 245 15.14 5.29 19.92
CA ARG A 245 16.39 5.93 20.36
C ARG A 245 17.57 5.00 20.21
N LEU A 246 18.75 5.60 20.04
CA LEU A 246 20.03 4.89 20.09
C LEU A 246 20.73 5.21 21.41
N VAL A 247 21.18 4.18 22.13
CA VAL A 247 21.75 4.32 23.48
C VAL A 247 23.17 3.77 23.51
N GLY A 248 24.07 4.51 24.17
CA GLY A 248 25.44 4.07 24.44
C GLY A 248 26.47 4.43 23.37
N GLY A 249 26.06 5.08 22.27
CA GLY A 249 27.00 5.67 21.31
C GLY A 249 27.42 7.09 21.67
N ASP A 250 28.34 7.63 20.87
CA ASP A 250 28.94 8.95 21.08
C ASP A 250 28.02 10.11 20.65
N ASN A 251 26.92 9.81 19.95
CA ASN A 251 25.94 10.76 19.46
C ASN A 251 24.54 10.12 19.38
N LEU A 252 23.52 10.91 19.04
CA LEU A 252 22.13 10.44 18.92
C LEU A 252 21.88 9.47 17.74
N CYS A 253 22.87 9.33 16.85
CA CYS A 253 22.81 8.57 15.61
C CYS A 253 23.68 7.29 15.65
N SER A 254 24.09 6.86 16.85
CA SER A 254 24.83 5.61 17.06
C SER A 254 24.49 5.01 18.41
N GLY A 255 24.32 3.69 18.48
CA GLY A 255 24.05 3.01 19.74
C GLY A 255 23.22 1.75 19.60
N ARG A 256 22.88 1.14 20.74
CA ARG A 256 21.87 0.08 20.84
C ARG A 256 20.50 0.65 20.54
N LEU A 257 19.72 -0.03 19.70
CA LEU A 257 18.37 0.36 19.35
C LEU A 257 17.38 0.02 20.47
N GLU A 258 16.61 1.01 20.91
CA GLU A 258 15.51 0.82 21.83
C GLU A 258 14.23 1.47 21.28
N VAL A 259 13.10 0.79 21.51
CA VAL A 259 11.76 1.20 21.08
C VAL A 259 10.90 1.50 22.30
N LEU A 260 10.14 2.58 22.28
CA LEU A 260 9.14 2.87 23.30
C LEU A 260 7.84 2.13 23.00
N HIS A 261 7.43 1.24 23.90
CA HIS A 261 6.13 0.60 23.81
C HIS A 261 5.41 0.69 25.16
N LYS A 262 4.18 1.22 25.15
CA LYS A 262 3.35 1.43 26.36
C LYS A 262 4.09 2.18 27.48
N GLY A 263 4.86 3.20 27.11
CA GLY A 263 5.60 4.04 28.05
C GLY A 263 6.86 3.40 28.65
N VAL A 264 7.28 2.23 28.15
CA VAL A 264 8.49 1.53 28.61
C VAL A 264 9.44 1.30 27.43
N TRP A 265 10.68 1.74 27.58
CA TRP A 265 11.75 1.47 26.62
C TRP A 265 12.18 0.00 26.72
N GLY A 266 12.47 -0.61 25.57
CA GLY A 266 13.02 -1.96 25.49
C GLY A 266 13.81 -2.15 24.20
N SER A 267 14.71 -3.13 24.20
CA SER A 267 15.61 -3.39 23.07
C SER A 267 14.93 -4.17 21.94
N VAL A 268 15.64 -4.31 20.83
CA VAL A 268 15.25 -5.08 19.64
C VAL A 268 16.26 -6.21 19.45
N CYS A 269 15.77 -7.43 19.20
CA CYS A 269 16.62 -8.58 18.91
C CYS A 269 17.17 -8.55 17.47
N ASP A 270 18.40 -9.04 17.27
CA ASP A 270 19.11 -9.05 15.99
C ASP A 270 18.80 -10.25 15.08
N ASP A 271 17.88 -11.12 15.49
CA ASP A 271 17.32 -12.17 14.64
C ASP A 271 16.70 -11.60 13.35
N ASN A 272 17.25 -12.02 12.21
CA ASN A 272 16.93 -11.52 10.86
C ASN A 272 17.18 -10.01 10.64
N TRP A 273 17.89 -9.34 11.55
CA TRP A 273 18.26 -7.94 11.38
C TRP A 273 19.40 -7.78 10.37
N GLY A 274 19.27 -6.83 9.45
CA GLY A 274 20.27 -6.52 8.44
C GLY A 274 20.30 -5.06 8.01
N GLU A 275 20.92 -4.81 6.85
CA GLU A 275 21.15 -3.46 6.32
C GLU A 275 19.86 -2.70 6.01
N LYS A 276 18.80 -3.42 5.59
CA LYS A 276 17.49 -2.83 5.26
C LYS A 276 16.83 -2.25 6.51
N GLU A 277 16.91 -2.96 7.63
CA GLU A 277 16.40 -2.49 8.92
C GLU A 277 17.21 -1.30 9.43
N ASP A 278 18.55 -1.35 9.33
CA ASP A 278 19.42 -0.21 9.67
C ASP A 278 19.05 1.04 8.85
N GLN A 279 18.82 0.87 7.55
CA GLN A 279 18.41 1.96 6.65
C GLN A 279 17.09 2.62 7.11
N VAL A 280 16.08 1.81 7.43
CA VAL A 280 14.77 2.30 7.90
C VAL A 280 14.92 3.05 9.22
N VAL A 281 15.71 2.54 10.18
CA VAL A 281 15.95 3.21 11.46
C VAL A 281 16.67 4.55 11.28
N CYS A 282 17.74 4.59 10.49
CA CYS A 282 18.50 5.81 10.26
C CYS A 282 17.66 6.89 9.56
N LYS A 283 16.81 6.48 8.62
CA LYS A 283 15.85 7.34 7.94
C LYS A 283 14.79 7.88 8.91
N GLN A 284 14.18 7.01 9.72
CA GLN A 284 13.17 7.40 10.71
C GLN A 284 13.71 8.37 11.78
N LEU A 285 14.96 8.18 12.20
CA LEU A 285 15.64 9.07 13.14
C LEU A 285 16.17 10.37 12.51
N GLY A 286 16.15 10.48 11.17
CA GLY A 286 16.72 11.62 10.46
C GLY A 286 18.25 11.69 10.56
N CYS A 287 18.91 10.55 10.75
CA CYS A 287 20.35 10.43 11.00
C CYS A 287 21.19 10.11 9.74
N GLY A 288 20.61 10.27 8.56
CA GLY A 288 21.28 10.03 7.28
C GLY A 288 21.31 8.54 6.88
N LYS A 289 22.46 8.10 6.33
CA LYS A 289 22.62 6.73 5.79
C LYS A 289 23.02 5.75 6.88
N SER A 290 22.59 4.50 6.77
CA SER A 290 23.06 3.41 7.64
C SER A 290 24.54 3.11 7.40
N LEU A 291 25.24 2.81 8.49
CA LEU A 291 26.60 2.32 8.53
C LEU A 291 26.58 1.00 9.31
N SER A 292 27.13 -0.08 8.75
CA SER A 292 27.12 -1.37 9.43
C SER A 292 28.01 -1.34 10.71
N PRO A 293 27.44 -1.53 11.91
CA PRO A 293 28.23 -1.57 13.14
C PRO A 293 29.13 -2.80 13.16
N SER A 294 30.40 -2.60 13.52
CA SER A 294 31.32 -3.72 13.76
C SER A 294 30.95 -4.46 15.06
N PHE A 295 31.46 -5.68 15.22
CA PHE A 295 31.34 -6.42 16.47
C PHE A 295 31.86 -5.64 17.69
N ARG A 296 32.89 -4.80 17.49
CA ARG A 296 33.43 -3.96 18.56
C ARG A 296 32.44 -2.86 18.94
N ASP A 297 31.81 -2.22 17.97
CA ASP A 297 30.82 -1.16 18.20
C ASP A 297 29.62 -1.70 18.99
N ARG A 298 29.08 -2.86 18.56
CA ARG A 298 28.01 -3.59 19.27
C ARG A 298 28.37 -3.82 20.74
N LYS A 299 29.59 -4.30 20.99
CA LYS A 299 30.08 -4.55 22.35
C LYS A 299 30.23 -3.26 23.16
N CYS A 300 30.63 -2.15 22.54
CA CYS A 300 30.82 -0.86 23.20
C CYS A 300 29.49 -0.23 23.64
N TYR A 301 28.44 -0.33 22.83
CA TYR A 301 27.12 0.22 23.19
C TYR A 301 26.44 -0.55 24.34
N GLY A 302 26.90 -1.79 24.55
CA GLY A 302 26.50 -2.64 25.66
C GLY A 302 25.10 -3.25 25.50
N PRO A 303 24.78 -4.27 26.30
CA PRO A 303 23.47 -4.89 26.31
C PRO A 303 22.42 -3.96 26.91
N GLY A 304 21.17 -4.11 26.48
CA GLY A 304 20.01 -3.50 27.10
C GLY A 304 19.68 -4.14 28.45
N VAL A 305 18.66 -3.59 29.09
CA VAL A 305 18.14 -4.09 30.36
C VAL A 305 16.61 -4.12 30.30
N GLY A 306 16.02 -5.23 30.76
CA GLY A 306 14.59 -5.33 30.97
C GLY A 306 13.88 -5.96 29.78
N ARG A 307 13.06 -5.16 29.08
CA ARG A 307 12.22 -5.68 27.98
C ARG A 307 13.00 -5.77 26.68
N ILE A 308 12.82 -6.86 25.96
CA ILE A 308 13.07 -6.96 24.52
C ILE A 308 11.68 -6.87 23.86
N TRP A 309 11.45 -5.84 23.06
CA TRP A 309 10.12 -5.56 22.51
C TRP A 309 9.88 -6.18 21.15
N LEU A 310 10.89 -6.14 20.30
CA LEU A 310 10.79 -6.58 18.92
C LEU A 310 11.82 -7.68 18.64
N ASP A 311 11.42 -8.56 17.75
CA ASP A 311 12.19 -9.71 17.31
C ASP A 311 11.69 -10.12 15.92
N ASN A 312 12.59 -10.70 15.12
CA ASN A 312 12.38 -11.10 13.74
C ASN A 312 11.84 -9.94 12.90
N VAL A 313 12.45 -8.76 13.07
CA VAL A 313 12.13 -7.57 12.30
C VAL A 313 12.65 -7.76 10.87
N ARG A 314 11.79 -7.52 9.89
CA ARG A 314 12.10 -7.65 8.46
C ARG A 314 11.48 -6.51 7.68
N CYS A 315 12.32 -5.71 7.04
CA CYS A 315 11.98 -4.57 6.22
C CYS A 315 12.32 -4.86 4.74
N SER A 316 11.64 -4.20 3.81
CA SER A 316 12.08 -4.14 2.42
C SER A 316 13.23 -3.15 2.23
N GLY A 317 13.32 -2.14 3.09
CA GLY A 317 14.24 -1.00 3.02
C GLY A 317 13.55 0.30 2.56
N GLU A 318 12.34 0.18 2.00
CA GLU A 318 11.56 1.31 1.46
C GLU A 318 10.61 1.93 2.50
N GLU A 319 10.42 1.24 3.63
CA GLU A 319 9.61 1.74 4.72
C GLU A 319 10.06 3.13 5.19
N GLN A 320 9.08 3.93 5.61
CA GLN A 320 9.36 5.25 6.21
C GLN A 320 9.68 5.12 7.71
N SER A 321 9.30 4.00 8.31
CA SER A 321 9.43 3.75 9.74
C SER A 321 9.38 2.27 10.09
N LEU A 322 10.01 1.90 11.22
CA LEU A 322 10.23 0.53 11.66
C LEU A 322 8.91 -0.22 11.95
N GLU A 323 7.85 0.48 12.32
CA GLU A 323 6.52 -0.11 12.53
C GLU A 323 5.86 -0.65 11.25
N GLN A 324 6.31 -0.21 10.07
CA GLN A 324 5.82 -0.69 8.79
C GLN A 324 6.43 -2.06 8.42
N CYS A 325 7.57 -2.40 9.04
CA CYS A 325 8.25 -3.66 8.82
C CYS A 325 7.47 -4.84 9.43
N GLN A 326 7.70 -6.03 8.90
CA GLN A 326 7.21 -7.24 9.53
C GLN A 326 7.98 -7.46 10.84
N HIS A 327 7.27 -7.81 11.91
CA HIS A 327 7.87 -8.15 13.20
C HIS A 327 6.91 -9.03 14.00
N ARG A 328 7.45 -9.82 14.94
CA ARG A 328 6.65 -10.62 15.89
C ARG A 328 5.79 -9.74 16.80
N PHE A 329 4.87 -10.36 17.54
CA PHE A 329 4.08 -9.64 18.53
C PHE A 329 4.98 -9.01 19.59
N TRP A 330 4.57 -7.86 20.11
CA TRP A 330 5.28 -7.13 21.16
C TRP A 330 5.67 -8.03 22.34
N GLY A 331 6.97 -8.10 22.62
CA GLY A 331 7.54 -8.87 23.72
C GLY A 331 7.58 -10.39 23.50
N PHE A 332 7.24 -10.87 22.30
CA PHE A 332 7.35 -12.28 21.94
C PHE A 332 8.69 -12.54 21.23
N HIS A 333 9.66 -13.03 21.99
CA HIS A 333 11.03 -13.30 21.53
C HIS A 333 11.61 -14.55 22.22
N ASP A 334 12.67 -15.11 21.63
CA ASP A 334 13.52 -16.16 22.23
C ASP A 334 14.96 -15.69 22.49
N CYS A 335 15.22 -14.39 22.32
CA CYS A 335 16.53 -13.79 22.49
C CYS A 335 16.89 -13.40 23.93
N THR A 336 18.18 -13.19 24.14
CA THR A 336 18.81 -12.58 25.31
C THR A 336 19.33 -11.18 24.96
N HIS A 337 19.70 -10.36 25.96
CA HIS A 337 20.30 -9.04 25.70
C HIS A 337 21.68 -9.08 25.03
N GLN A 338 22.27 -10.27 24.80
CA GLN A 338 23.48 -10.40 23.97
C GLN A 338 23.17 -10.24 22.47
N GLU A 339 21.90 -10.39 22.11
CA GLU A 339 21.36 -10.30 20.75
C GLU A 339 20.68 -8.94 20.51
N ASP A 340 20.92 -7.94 21.37
CA ASP A 340 20.36 -6.61 21.16
C ASP A 340 21.02 -5.92 19.95
N VAL A 341 20.19 -5.37 19.07
CA VAL A 341 20.59 -4.63 17.87
C VAL A 341 21.37 -3.36 18.24
N ALA A 342 22.45 -3.12 17.50
CA ALA A 342 23.08 -1.81 17.40
C ALA A 342 22.85 -1.23 16.01
N VAL A 343 22.74 0.10 15.94
CA VAL A 343 22.64 0.85 14.69
C VAL A 343 23.67 1.98 14.73
N ILE A 344 24.30 2.25 13.58
CA ILE A 344 25.12 3.43 13.35
C ILE A 344 24.61 4.10 12.08
N CYS A 345 24.45 5.40 12.13
CA CYS A 345 24.08 6.21 10.99
C CYS A 345 25.17 7.26 10.71
N SER A 346 25.16 7.86 9.53
CA SER A 346 26.19 8.83 9.11
C SER A 346 26.23 10.11 9.95
N GLY A 347 25.12 10.48 10.63
CA GLY A 347 25.01 11.67 11.45
C GLY A 347 24.44 12.85 10.69
#